data_AF-A0A444WP51-F1
#
_entry.id   AF-A0A444WP51-F1
#
_cell.length_a   1.000
_cell.length_b   1.000
_cell.length_c   1.000
_cell.angle_alpha   90.00
_cell.angle_beta   90.00
_cell.angle_gamma   90.00
#
_symmetry.space_group_name_H-M   'P 1'
#
loop_
_entity.id
_entity.type
_entity.pdbx_description
1 polymer ?
#
loop_
_entity_poly.entity_id
_entity_poly.type
_entity_poly.pdbx_seq_one_letter_code
_entity_poly.pdbx_strand_id
1 'polypeptide(L)'
;MVAVNDIRKVQQRAEGPATVLAIGTANPPNCVDQNTYADYYFRVTNSEHMIDLKKKFQRICKRTMIKNRYMYLTEEILKENPNMCAYKAPSLDAREDMMIREVPKVGKEAATKAIKEWGQPMSKITHLIFCTTRQALFADGAAAIIIGSDPVPEVEKPIFELVSTDQKLVPGSHGAIGGLLREVGLTFYLNKSVPDIISQNINEALNKAFDPLGISDYNSIFWIAHPGGRAILDQVEQKVNLKPEKMKATRDVLSNYGNMSSACVFFIMDLMRKNSLERGLKTTGEGLDWGVLFGFGPGLTIETVVLRSVAI
;
A
#
# COMPACT_ATOMS: atom_id res chain seq x y z
N MET A 1 -32.85 10.67 -33.59
CA MET A 1 -32.58 10.78 -32.14
C MET A 1 -31.86 9.49 -31.76
N VAL A 2 -30.59 9.54 -31.35
CA VAL A 2 -29.86 8.32 -30.95
C VAL A 2 -30.47 7.85 -29.63
N ALA A 3 -30.86 6.58 -29.53
CA ALA A 3 -31.46 6.07 -28.30
C ALA A 3 -30.39 6.05 -27.19
N VAL A 4 -30.77 6.45 -25.98
CA VAL A 4 -29.88 6.44 -24.80
C VAL A 4 -29.26 5.05 -24.57
N ASN A 5 -29.99 3.99 -24.92
CA ASN A 5 -29.50 2.62 -24.85
C ASN A 5 -28.35 2.34 -25.82
N ASP A 6 -28.36 2.95 -27.01
CA ASP A 6 -27.32 2.75 -28.02
C ASP A 6 -26.04 3.47 -27.60
N ILE A 7 -26.15 4.68 -27.05
CA ILE A 7 -25.02 5.41 -26.47
C ILE A 7 -24.40 4.59 -25.33
N ARG A 8 -25.24 4.05 -24.43
CA ARG A 8 -24.77 3.27 -23.27
C ARG A 8 -24.10 1.96 -23.67
N LYS A 9 -24.63 1.25 -24.67
CA LYS A 9 -24.11 -0.06 -25.09
C LYS A 9 -22.90 0.06 -26.02
N VAL A 10 -22.93 0.97 -26.98
CA VAL A 10 -21.98 1.00 -28.09
C VAL A 10 -20.83 1.97 -27.83
N GLN A 11 -21.08 3.07 -27.09
CA GLN A 11 -20.10 4.16 -26.97
C GLN A 11 -19.48 4.29 -25.57
N GLN A 12 -20.15 3.81 -24.53
CA GLN A 12 -19.77 4.14 -23.14
C GLN A 12 -19.29 2.95 -22.30
N ARG A 13 -19.66 1.71 -22.64
CA ARG A 13 -19.25 0.52 -21.89
C ARG A 13 -18.06 -0.16 -22.55
N ALA A 14 -17.06 -0.48 -21.73
CA ALA A 14 -16.03 -1.44 -22.08
C ALA A 14 -16.59 -2.87 -22.05
N GLU A 15 -15.93 -3.80 -22.73
CA GLU A 15 -16.33 -5.21 -22.79
C GLU A 15 -15.62 -6.06 -21.74
N GLY A 16 -14.29 -5.92 -21.65
CA GLY A 16 -13.41 -6.71 -20.78
C GLY A 16 -13.21 -6.14 -19.38
N PRO A 17 -12.57 -6.93 -18.48
CA PRO A 17 -12.30 -6.51 -17.12
C PRO A 17 -11.31 -5.34 -17.07
N ALA A 18 -11.42 -4.53 -16.02
CA ALA A 18 -10.41 -3.54 -15.73
C ALA A 18 -9.07 -4.26 -15.49
N THR A 19 -7.99 -3.76 -16.09
CA THR A 19 -6.69 -4.42 -16.12
C THR A 19 -5.61 -3.42 -15.77
N VAL A 20 -4.68 -3.81 -14.89
CA VAL A 20 -3.46 -3.05 -14.61
C VAL A 20 -2.52 -3.19 -15.81
N LEU A 21 -2.18 -2.08 -16.45
CA LEU A 21 -1.38 -2.01 -17.68
C LEU A 21 0.05 -1.50 -17.44
N ALA A 22 0.28 -0.77 -16.35
CA ALA A 22 1.59 -0.29 -15.95
C ALA A 22 1.63 0.03 -14.45
N ILE A 23 2.80 -0.06 -13.84
CA ILE A 23 3.02 0.29 -12.43
C ILE A 23 4.34 1.05 -12.30
N GLY A 24 4.26 2.25 -11.74
CA GLY A 24 5.43 3.06 -11.39
C GLY A 24 5.47 3.34 -9.89
N THR A 25 6.67 3.32 -9.31
CA THR A 25 6.90 3.58 -7.89
C THR A 25 7.98 4.64 -7.68
N ALA A 26 7.86 5.42 -6.62
CA ALA A 26 8.83 6.46 -6.25
C ALA A 26 8.89 6.63 -4.73
N ASN A 27 10.06 7.02 -4.24
CA ASN A 27 10.31 7.31 -2.84
C ASN A 27 11.13 8.60 -2.73
N PRO A 28 11.05 9.35 -1.62
CA PRO A 28 12.00 10.41 -1.34
C PRO A 28 13.45 9.89 -1.28
N PRO A 29 14.46 10.73 -1.54
CA PRO A 29 15.85 10.27 -1.64
C PRO A 29 16.49 9.87 -0.31
N ASN A 30 16.00 10.40 0.82
CA ASN A 30 16.57 10.15 2.14
C ASN A 30 16.14 8.78 2.67
N CYS A 31 17.08 7.84 2.67
CA CYS A 31 16.92 6.49 3.21
C CYS A 31 17.42 6.44 4.66
N VAL A 32 16.59 5.90 5.55
CA VAL A 32 16.81 5.83 6.98
C VAL A 32 16.86 4.37 7.43
N ASP A 33 18.01 3.95 7.96
CA ASP A 33 18.24 2.59 8.48
C ASP A 33 17.50 2.39 9.81
N GLN A 34 16.72 1.31 9.89
CA GLN A 34 15.97 0.93 11.09
C GLN A 34 16.86 0.68 12.31
N ASN A 35 18.09 0.19 12.10
CA ASN A 35 19.02 -0.11 13.19
C ASN A 35 19.45 1.15 13.95
N THR A 36 19.56 2.28 13.26
CA THR A 36 19.96 3.57 13.84
C THR A 36 18.78 4.51 14.07
N TYR A 37 17.58 4.16 13.59
CA TYR A 37 16.39 5.01 13.66
C TYR A 37 16.03 5.45 15.09
N ALA A 38 16.21 4.58 16.08
CA ALA A 38 15.92 4.95 17.47
C ALA A 38 16.88 6.02 18.01
N ASP A 39 18.16 5.99 17.62
CA ASP A 39 19.12 7.02 18.01
C ASP A 39 18.85 8.33 17.28
N TYR A 40 18.61 8.25 15.96
CA TYR A 40 18.17 9.38 15.15
C TYR A 40 16.91 10.06 15.74
N TYR A 41 15.84 9.30 15.94
CA TYR A 41 14.55 9.82 16.38
C TYR A 41 14.65 10.51 17.75
N PHE A 42 15.32 9.88 18.73
CA PHE A 42 15.46 10.45 20.07
C PHE A 42 16.35 11.69 20.10
N ARG A 43 17.35 11.78 19.22
CA ARG A 43 18.20 12.97 19.05
C ARG A 43 17.41 14.13 18.45
N VAL A 44 16.78 13.94 17.28
CA VAL A 44 16.08 15.02 16.57
C VAL A 44 14.84 15.54 17.30
N THR A 45 14.29 14.74 18.23
CA THR A 45 13.17 15.12 19.10
C THR A 45 13.59 15.57 20.50
N ASN A 46 14.90 15.82 20.73
CA ASN A 46 15.45 16.25 22.02
C ASN A 46 15.01 15.37 23.21
N SER A 47 14.83 14.08 22.97
CA SER A 47 14.23 13.12 23.90
C SER A 47 15.24 12.11 24.46
N GLU A 48 16.54 12.29 24.23
CA GLU A 48 17.59 11.34 24.65
C GLU A 48 17.63 11.07 26.17
N HIS A 49 17.18 12.04 26.96
CA HIS A 49 17.02 11.91 28.42
C HIS A 49 15.95 10.86 28.81
N MET A 50 15.05 10.46 27.91
CA MET A 50 14.00 9.46 28.14
C MET A 50 14.52 8.02 27.92
N ILE A 51 15.49 7.61 28.73
CA ILE A 51 16.27 6.37 28.55
C ILE A 51 15.38 5.12 28.42
N ASP A 52 14.40 4.94 29.31
CA ASP A 52 13.55 3.73 29.30
C ASP A 52 12.59 3.70 28.10
N LEU A 53 12.11 4.88 27.69
CA LEU A 53 11.30 5.02 26.48
C LEU A 53 12.13 4.69 25.23
N LYS A 54 13.39 5.15 25.18
CA LYS A 54 14.34 4.81 24.11
C LYS A 54 14.59 3.31 24.01
N LYS A 55 14.87 2.64 25.14
CA LYS A 55 15.02 1.18 25.20
C LYS A 55 13.76 0.44 24.72
N LYS A 56 12.57 0.93 25.10
CA LYS A 56 11.30 0.36 24.61
C LYS A 56 11.17 0.55 23.10
N PHE A 57 11.47 1.72 22.57
CA PHE A 57 11.40 2.01 21.14
C PHE A 57 12.39 1.18 20.31
N GLN A 58 13.62 1.01 20.79
CA GLN A 58 14.62 0.12 20.18
C GLN A 58 14.11 -1.32 20.07
N ARG A 59 13.46 -1.85 21.13
CA ARG A 59 12.86 -3.20 21.09
C ARG A 59 11.72 -3.30 20.07
N ILE A 60 10.92 -2.23 19.91
CA ILE A 60 9.88 -2.16 18.89
C ILE A 60 10.52 -2.20 17.51
N CYS A 61 11.49 -1.31 17.22
CA CYS A 61 12.19 -1.23 15.93
C CYS A 61 12.75 -2.60 15.49
N LYS A 62 13.44 -3.30 16.40
CA LYS A 62 14.00 -4.65 16.16
C LYS A 62 12.96 -5.71 15.81
N ARG A 63 11.69 -5.53 16.18
CA ARG A 63 10.60 -6.50 15.94
C ARG A 63 9.72 -6.14 14.75
N THR A 64 9.95 -5.00 14.10
CA THR A 64 9.13 -4.52 12.97
C THR A 64 9.33 -5.29 11.67
N MET A 65 10.45 -6.01 11.51
CA MET A 65 10.95 -6.57 10.23
C MET A 65 11.35 -5.52 9.18
N ILE A 66 11.28 -4.24 9.51
CA ILE A 66 11.72 -3.15 8.65
C ILE A 66 13.25 -3.08 8.73
N LYS A 67 13.92 -2.97 7.58
CA LYS A 67 15.34 -2.66 7.46
C LYS A 67 15.55 -1.19 7.12
N ASN A 68 14.80 -0.70 6.13
CA ASN A 68 14.95 0.65 5.62
C ASN A 68 13.58 1.33 5.46
N ARG A 69 13.59 2.65 5.54
CA ARG A 69 12.45 3.50 5.17
C ARG A 69 12.95 4.72 4.44
N TYR A 70 12.15 5.21 3.51
CA TYR A 70 12.43 6.49 2.85
C TYR A 70 11.56 7.56 3.50
N MET A 71 12.14 8.72 3.79
CA MET A 71 11.47 9.79 4.51
C MET A 71 11.78 11.13 3.86
N TYR A 72 10.76 11.91 3.53
CA TYR A 72 10.93 13.30 3.11
C TYR A 72 11.58 14.13 4.22
N LEU A 73 11.17 13.93 5.47
CA LEU A 73 11.71 14.65 6.62
C LEU A 73 13.17 14.22 6.88
N THR A 74 14.09 15.15 6.65
CA THR A 74 15.51 15.04 7.03
C THR A 74 15.77 15.71 8.38
N GLU A 75 16.97 15.53 8.93
CA GLU A 75 17.37 16.21 10.16
C GLU A 75 17.37 17.74 9.99
N GLU A 76 17.77 18.23 8.83
CA GLU A 76 17.78 19.66 8.49
C GLU A 76 16.37 20.26 8.48
N ILE A 77 15.43 19.60 7.81
CA ILE A 77 14.02 20.02 7.79
C ILE A 77 13.46 20.05 9.22
N LEU A 78 13.76 19.04 10.03
CA LEU A 78 13.30 18.95 11.41
C LEU A 78 13.93 20.04 12.31
N LYS A 79 15.20 20.41 12.08
CA LYS A 79 15.86 21.53 12.79
C LYS A 79 15.23 22.87 12.46
N GLU A 80 14.85 23.09 11.20
CA GLU A 80 14.13 24.30 10.77
C GLU A 80 12.69 24.36 11.27
N ASN A 81 12.11 23.22 11.67
CA ASN A 81 10.72 23.10 12.08
C ASN A 81 10.58 22.47 13.49
N PRO A 82 11.08 23.14 14.55
CA PRO A 82 11.17 22.55 15.89
C PRO A 82 9.81 22.14 16.48
N ASN A 83 8.72 22.82 16.11
CA ASN A 83 7.37 22.43 16.55
C ASN A 83 6.95 21.05 16.01
N MET A 84 7.53 20.57 14.91
CA MET A 84 7.27 19.22 14.42
C MET A 84 7.93 18.14 15.29
N CYS A 85 9.00 18.51 16.01
CA CYS A 85 9.72 17.65 16.95
C CYS A 85 9.17 17.74 18.39
N ALA A 86 8.41 18.80 18.71
CA ALA A 86 7.81 19.00 20.03
C ALA A 86 6.42 18.36 20.12
N TYR A 87 6.22 17.51 21.13
CA TYR A 87 4.94 16.82 21.32
C TYR A 87 3.81 17.82 21.61
N LYS A 88 2.73 17.75 20.81
CA LYS A 88 1.55 18.64 20.87
C LYS A 88 1.82 20.12 20.58
N ALA A 89 2.98 20.49 20.04
CA ALA A 89 3.17 21.85 19.54
C ALA A 89 2.40 22.07 18.23
N PRO A 90 1.85 23.28 17.99
CA PRO A 90 1.17 23.61 16.75
C PRO A 90 2.16 23.53 15.58
N SER A 91 1.86 22.67 14.62
CA SER A 91 2.74 22.37 13.48
C SER A 91 1.98 22.03 12.20
N LEU A 92 0.65 22.15 12.19
CA LEU A 92 -0.18 21.80 11.03
C LEU A 92 0.22 22.59 9.79
N ASP A 93 0.34 23.92 9.90
CA ASP A 93 0.64 24.80 8.75
C ASP A 93 1.97 24.42 8.09
N ALA A 94 3.04 24.25 8.88
CA ALA A 94 4.34 23.82 8.39
C ALA A 94 4.28 22.44 7.70
N ARG A 95 3.49 21.51 8.25
CA ARG A 95 3.30 20.17 7.66
C ARG A 95 2.54 20.25 6.34
N GLU A 96 1.45 21.02 6.27
CA GLU A 96 0.65 21.19 5.05
C GLU A 96 1.47 21.89 3.95
N ASP A 97 2.24 22.93 4.30
CA ASP A 97 3.13 23.64 3.38
C ASP A 97 4.16 22.71 2.72
N MET A 98 4.67 21.73 3.45
CA MET A 98 5.55 20.69 2.88
C MET A 98 4.74 19.72 2.01
N MET A 99 3.65 19.17 2.55
CA MET A 99 2.89 18.10 1.90
C MET A 99 2.20 18.53 0.61
N ILE A 100 1.64 19.74 0.54
CA ILE A 100 0.98 20.29 -0.65
C ILE A 100 1.93 20.32 -1.86
N ARG A 101 3.23 20.50 -1.62
CA ARG A 101 4.25 20.51 -2.67
C ARG A 101 4.80 19.12 -2.96
N GLU A 102 5.16 18.38 -1.91
CA GLU A 102 5.96 17.16 -2.08
C GLU A 102 5.12 15.93 -2.40
N VAL A 103 3.86 15.86 -1.94
CA VAL A 103 2.97 14.74 -2.26
C VAL A 103 2.67 14.66 -3.77
N PRO A 104 2.27 15.75 -4.46
CA PRO A 104 2.11 15.72 -5.92
C PRO A 104 3.42 15.47 -6.67
N LYS A 105 4.57 15.91 -6.14
CA LYS A 105 5.88 15.73 -6.77
C LYS A 105 6.32 14.27 -6.78
N VAL A 106 6.26 13.57 -5.64
CA VAL A 106 6.57 12.13 -5.60
C VAL A 106 5.51 11.31 -6.36
N GLY A 107 4.24 11.73 -6.32
CA GLY A 107 3.17 11.17 -7.14
C GLY A 107 3.45 11.31 -8.63
N LYS A 108 3.92 12.48 -9.08
CA LYS A 108 4.34 12.73 -10.47
C LYS A 108 5.51 11.82 -10.87
N GLU A 109 6.49 11.61 -10.01
CA GLU A 109 7.61 10.71 -10.31
C GLU A 109 7.13 9.27 -10.55
N ALA A 110 6.29 8.75 -9.64
CA ALA A 110 5.67 7.43 -9.81
C ALA A 110 4.82 7.36 -11.10
N ALA A 111 3.98 8.37 -11.34
CA ALA A 111 3.15 8.45 -12.55
C ALA A 111 3.97 8.51 -13.83
N THR A 112 5.08 9.25 -13.83
CA THR A 112 5.97 9.34 -15.00
C THR A 112 6.57 7.99 -15.35
N LYS A 113 6.96 7.19 -14.34
CA LYS A 113 7.44 5.82 -14.54
C LYS A 113 6.34 4.90 -15.07
N ALA A 114 5.13 4.98 -14.52
CA ALA A 114 3.98 4.19 -14.99
C ALA A 114 3.58 4.55 -16.44
N ILE A 115 3.51 5.84 -16.78
CA ILE A 115 3.19 6.32 -18.13
C ILE A 115 4.26 5.90 -19.13
N LYS A 116 5.55 5.99 -18.73
CA LYS A 116 6.66 5.53 -19.56
C LYS A 116 6.56 4.03 -19.85
N GLU A 117 6.23 3.22 -18.85
CA GLU A 117 6.02 1.79 -19.03
C GLU A 117 4.80 1.49 -19.91
N TRP A 118 3.70 2.22 -19.72
CA TRP A 118 2.48 2.07 -20.51
C TRP A 118 2.70 2.35 -22.00
N GLY A 119 3.62 3.25 -22.33
CA GLY A 119 4.06 3.50 -23.71
C GLY A 119 3.06 4.24 -24.59
N GLN A 120 1.92 4.68 -24.05
CA GLN A 120 0.92 5.48 -24.76
C GLN A 120 1.06 6.99 -24.46
N PRO A 121 0.55 7.87 -25.34
CA PRO A 121 0.56 9.30 -25.10
C PRO A 121 -0.32 9.69 -23.90
N MET A 122 0.17 10.63 -23.08
CA MET A 122 -0.55 11.14 -21.91
C MET A 122 -1.95 11.69 -22.22
N SER A 123 -2.20 12.15 -23.46
CA SER A 123 -3.50 12.63 -23.91
C SER A 123 -4.60 11.55 -23.92
N LYS A 124 -4.22 10.26 -23.87
CA LYS A 124 -5.16 9.14 -23.73
C LYS A 124 -5.59 8.87 -22.28
N ILE A 125 -4.98 9.52 -21.29
CA ILE A 125 -5.44 9.42 -19.89
C ILE A 125 -6.75 10.19 -19.76
N THR A 126 -7.83 9.49 -19.44
CA THR A 126 -9.18 10.08 -19.31
C THR A 126 -9.58 10.38 -17.87
N HIS A 127 -8.97 9.68 -16.90
CA HIS A 127 -9.31 9.78 -15.49
C HIS A 127 -8.04 9.81 -14.63
N LEU A 128 -8.06 10.60 -13.56
CA LEU A 128 -7.01 10.66 -12.54
C LEU A 128 -7.64 10.43 -11.17
N ILE A 129 -7.23 9.36 -10.50
CA ILE A 129 -7.57 9.10 -9.09
C ILE A 129 -6.31 9.36 -8.27
N PHE A 130 -6.36 10.37 -7.40
CA PHE A 130 -5.25 10.71 -6.52
C PHE A 130 -5.63 10.41 -5.06
N CYS A 131 -4.84 9.57 -4.40
CA CYS A 131 -5.09 9.12 -3.02
C CYS A 131 -3.91 9.47 -2.12
N THR A 132 -4.15 10.10 -0.97
CA THR A 132 -3.13 10.42 0.03
C THR A 132 -3.73 10.50 1.44
N THR A 133 -2.98 10.02 2.43
CA THR A 133 -3.32 10.09 3.86
C THR A 133 -2.57 11.21 4.61
N ARG A 134 -1.79 12.04 3.89
CA ARG A 134 -1.09 13.25 4.39
C ARG A 134 -0.37 13.04 5.74
N GLN A 135 0.60 12.14 5.79
CA GLN A 135 1.43 11.92 6.98
C GLN A 135 2.87 11.50 6.60
N ALA A 136 3.87 12.17 7.17
CA ALA A 136 5.30 11.84 7.00
C ALA A 136 5.90 11.28 8.30
N LEU A 137 5.44 10.11 8.76
CA LEU A 137 5.87 9.52 10.05
C LEU A 137 6.21 8.02 9.99
N PHE A 138 5.56 7.24 9.12
CA PHE A 138 5.78 5.80 9.07
C PHE A 138 6.86 5.43 8.07
N ALA A 139 6.61 5.74 6.80
CA ALA A 139 7.53 5.71 5.68
C ALA A 139 6.84 6.39 4.49
N ASP A 140 7.62 6.91 3.55
CA ASP A 140 7.11 7.68 2.43
C ASP A 140 7.36 6.95 1.11
N GLY A 141 6.34 6.95 0.26
CA GLY A 141 6.40 6.42 -1.08
C GLY A 141 5.11 6.69 -1.85
N ALA A 142 5.22 6.74 -3.17
CA ALA A 142 4.09 6.83 -4.07
C ALA A 142 4.13 5.68 -5.08
N ALA A 143 2.95 5.19 -5.41
CA ALA A 143 2.76 4.29 -6.53
C ALA A 143 1.71 4.89 -7.46
N ALA A 144 1.89 4.67 -8.76
CA ALA A 144 0.94 5.02 -9.79
C ALA A 144 0.70 3.78 -10.65
N ILE A 145 -0.56 3.58 -11.02
CA ILE A 145 -0.98 2.48 -11.89
C ILE A 145 -1.78 3.03 -13.05
N ILE A 146 -1.59 2.46 -14.23
CA ILE A 146 -2.50 2.66 -15.36
C ILE A 146 -3.48 1.52 -15.36
N ILE A 147 -4.78 1.83 -15.35
CA ILE A 147 -5.86 0.86 -15.46
C ILE A 147 -6.66 1.17 -16.71
N GLY A 148 -6.92 0.13 -17.50
CA GLY A 148 -7.82 0.18 -18.66
C GLY A 148 -8.52 -1.16 -18.85
N SER A 149 -9.69 -1.14 -19.47
CA SER A 149 -10.31 -2.34 -20.05
C SER A 149 -9.97 -2.41 -21.53
N ASP A 150 -10.11 -3.59 -22.13
CA ASP A 150 -9.93 -3.83 -23.56
C ASP A 150 -8.53 -3.39 -24.06
N PRO A 151 -7.45 -3.94 -23.44
CA PRO A 151 -6.09 -3.53 -23.75
C PRO A 151 -5.79 -3.71 -25.24
N VAL A 152 -5.17 -2.69 -25.85
CA VAL A 152 -4.76 -2.74 -27.26
C VAL A 152 -3.69 -3.83 -27.44
N PRO A 153 -3.96 -4.92 -28.18
CA PRO A 153 -3.01 -6.01 -28.34
C PRO A 153 -1.68 -5.53 -28.89
N GLU A 154 -0.58 -6.17 -28.47
CA GLU A 154 0.81 -5.88 -28.86
C GLU A 154 1.35 -4.50 -28.44
N VAL A 155 0.47 -3.59 -28.02
CA VAL A 155 0.81 -2.22 -27.62
C VAL A 155 0.77 -2.08 -26.10
N GLU A 156 -0.36 -2.42 -25.49
CA GLU A 156 -0.54 -2.41 -24.05
C GLU A 156 -0.25 -3.80 -23.48
N LYS A 157 0.38 -3.85 -22.31
CA LYS A 157 0.81 -5.11 -21.68
C LYS A 157 0.02 -5.34 -20.38
N PRO A 158 -1.03 -6.18 -20.41
CA PRO A 158 -1.75 -6.58 -19.21
C PRO A 158 -0.82 -7.17 -18.15
N ILE A 159 -1.04 -6.80 -16.89
CA ILE A 159 -0.26 -7.32 -15.76
C ILE A 159 -1.15 -8.14 -14.83
N PHE A 160 -2.27 -7.55 -14.39
CA PHE A 160 -3.27 -8.18 -13.55
C PHE A 160 -4.65 -7.67 -13.93
N GLU A 161 -5.63 -8.55 -14.01
CA GLU A 161 -7.04 -8.16 -14.17
C GLU A 161 -7.73 -8.06 -12.82
N LEU A 162 -8.60 -7.07 -12.67
CA LEU A 162 -9.42 -6.83 -11.50
C LEU A 162 -10.77 -7.52 -11.72
N VAL A 163 -10.97 -8.66 -11.06
CA VAL A 163 -12.14 -9.53 -11.31
C VAL A 163 -13.32 -9.14 -10.43
N SER A 164 -13.08 -8.88 -9.15
CA SER A 164 -14.10 -8.40 -8.22
C SER A 164 -13.47 -7.61 -7.08
N THR A 165 -14.28 -6.78 -6.43
CA THR A 165 -13.89 -5.95 -5.29
C THR A 165 -14.98 -6.00 -4.23
N ASP A 166 -14.59 -6.07 -2.96
CA ASP A 166 -15.51 -5.98 -1.83
C ASP A 166 -14.87 -5.16 -0.70
N GLN A 167 -15.72 -4.40 -0.01
CA GLN A 167 -15.32 -3.64 1.17
C GLN A 167 -16.15 -4.11 2.36
N LYS A 168 -15.48 -4.48 3.45
CA LYS A 168 -16.12 -4.87 4.71
C LYS A 168 -15.70 -3.93 5.85
N LEU A 169 -16.69 -3.33 6.49
CA LEU A 169 -16.52 -2.71 7.80
C LEU A 169 -16.69 -3.77 8.89
N VAL A 170 -15.66 -4.01 9.72
CA VAL A 170 -15.73 -5.02 10.77
C VAL A 170 -16.60 -4.53 11.94
N PRO A 171 -17.70 -5.23 12.29
CA PRO A 171 -18.57 -4.80 13.39
C PRO A 171 -17.81 -4.68 14.73
N GLY A 172 -18.15 -3.67 15.53
CA GLY A 172 -17.56 -3.47 16.86
C GLY A 172 -16.07 -3.07 16.87
N SER A 173 -15.49 -2.74 15.71
CA SER A 173 -14.06 -2.39 15.60
C SER A 173 -13.79 -0.87 15.50
N HIS A 174 -14.81 -0.04 15.75
CA HIS A 174 -14.66 1.41 15.81
C HIS A 174 -13.55 1.81 16.81
N GLY A 175 -12.66 2.71 16.39
CA GLY A 175 -11.53 3.16 17.21
C GLY A 175 -10.36 2.18 17.27
N ALA A 176 -10.40 1.04 16.57
CA ALA A 176 -9.24 0.13 16.49
C ALA A 176 -8.03 0.81 15.81
N ILE A 177 -8.29 1.62 14.78
CA ILE A 177 -7.31 2.52 14.14
C ILE A 177 -8.00 3.86 13.97
N GLY A 178 -7.33 4.96 14.35
CA GLY A 178 -7.88 6.30 14.24
C GLY A 178 -6.82 7.34 13.91
N GLY A 179 -7.23 8.37 13.16
CA GLY A 179 -6.44 9.54 12.86
C GLY A 179 -7.30 10.79 13.07
N LEU A 180 -6.78 11.79 13.78
CA LEU A 180 -7.45 13.08 13.93
C LEU A 180 -6.52 14.19 13.43
N LEU A 181 -6.95 14.94 12.43
CA LEU A 181 -6.24 16.12 11.97
C LEU A 181 -6.52 17.28 12.93
N ARG A 182 -5.45 17.84 13.50
CA ARG A 182 -5.50 18.89 14.53
C ARG A 182 -4.40 19.92 14.23
N GLU A 183 -4.38 21.03 14.97
CA GLU A 183 -3.31 22.05 14.90
C GLU A 183 -1.90 21.48 15.13
N VAL A 184 -1.81 20.35 15.84
CA VAL A 184 -0.56 19.63 16.09
C VAL A 184 -0.14 18.68 14.96
N GLY A 185 -0.90 18.67 13.85
CA GLY A 185 -0.82 17.69 12.76
C GLY A 185 -1.78 16.51 12.94
N LEU A 186 -1.53 15.43 12.19
CA LEU A 186 -2.30 14.18 12.29
C LEU A 186 -1.89 13.39 13.53
N THR A 187 -2.78 13.32 14.53
CA THR A 187 -2.59 12.42 15.68
C THR A 187 -3.09 11.03 15.34
N PHE A 188 -2.32 10.00 15.68
CA PHE A 188 -2.61 8.60 15.34
C PHE A 188 -2.86 7.75 16.59
N TYR A 189 -3.89 6.90 16.53
CA TYR A 189 -4.26 5.95 17.57
C TYR A 189 -4.34 4.55 16.96
N LEU A 190 -3.71 3.58 17.64
CA LEU A 190 -3.70 2.19 17.21
C LEU A 190 -3.94 1.27 18.40
N ASN A 191 -5.04 0.53 18.35
CA ASN A 191 -5.30 -0.53 19.31
C ASN A 191 -4.42 -1.74 19.01
N LYS A 192 -3.87 -2.35 20.07
CA LYS A 192 -3.03 -3.55 19.95
C LYS A 192 -3.79 -4.78 19.42
N SER A 193 -5.13 -4.77 19.49
CA SER A 193 -5.99 -5.85 19.00
C SER A 193 -6.19 -5.86 17.48
N VAL A 194 -5.68 -4.88 16.73
CA VAL A 194 -5.87 -4.79 15.27
C VAL A 194 -5.48 -6.08 14.52
N PRO A 195 -4.31 -6.71 14.79
CA PRO A 195 -3.98 -7.99 14.17
C PRO A 195 -5.03 -9.08 14.43
N ASP A 196 -5.52 -9.18 15.68
CA ASP A 196 -6.52 -10.17 16.08
C ASP A 196 -7.86 -9.92 15.38
N ILE A 197 -8.29 -8.66 15.27
CA ILE A 197 -9.54 -8.29 14.59
C ILE A 197 -9.45 -8.65 13.10
N ILE A 198 -8.33 -8.33 12.44
CA ILE A 198 -8.11 -8.67 11.02
C ILE A 198 -8.14 -10.19 10.84
N SER A 199 -7.36 -10.93 11.63
CA SER A 199 -7.24 -12.39 11.48
C SER A 199 -8.57 -13.10 11.78
N GLN A 200 -9.37 -12.62 12.73
CA GLN A 200 -10.70 -13.21 12.98
C GLN A 200 -11.68 -13.03 11.82
N ASN A 201 -11.50 -12.01 10.97
CA ASN A 201 -12.42 -11.67 9.89
C ASN A 201 -11.94 -12.07 8.49
N ILE A 202 -10.68 -12.51 8.33
CA ILE A 202 -10.08 -12.76 7.02
C ILE A 202 -10.74 -13.91 6.26
N ASN A 203 -11.16 -14.99 6.95
CA ASN A 203 -11.80 -16.15 6.33
C ASN A 203 -13.13 -15.78 5.66
N GLU A 204 -13.92 -14.91 6.29
CA GLU A 204 -15.19 -14.47 5.71
C GLU A 204 -14.99 -13.65 4.44
N ALA A 205 -13.99 -12.76 4.44
CA ALA A 205 -13.62 -11.98 3.26
C ALA A 205 -13.13 -12.89 2.11
N LEU A 206 -12.31 -13.91 2.42
CA LEU A 206 -11.83 -14.88 1.45
C LEU A 206 -12.96 -15.75 0.89
N ASN A 207 -13.82 -16.32 1.75
CA ASN A 207 -14.96 -17.13 1.32
C ASN A 207 -15.85 -16.33 0.38
N LYS A 208 -16.22 -15.10 0.76
CA LYS A 208 -17.03 -14.22 -0.11
C LYS A 208 -16.37 -13.94 -1.46
N ALA A 209 -15.05 -13.81 -1.49
CA ALA A 209 -14.28 -13.55 -2.70
C ALA A 209 -14.11 -14.79 -3.61
N PHE A 210 -13.90 -15.97 -3.02
CA PHE A 210 -13.43 -17.16 -3.73
C PHE A 210 -14.44 -18.33 -3.80
N ASP A 211 -15.49 -18.35 -2.97
CA ASP A 211 -16.58 -19.33 -3.10
C ASP A 211 -17.24 -19.29 -4.49
N PRO A 212 -17.52 -18.11 -5.10
CA PRO A 212 -18.06 -18.05 -6.46
C PRO A 212 -17.12 -18.60 -7.54
N LEU A 213 -15.81 -18.70 -7.23
CA LEU A 213 -14.78 -19.23 -8.11
C LEU A 213 -14.44 -20.70 -7.82
N GLY A 214 -15.03 -21.29 -6.78
CA GLY A 214 -14.75 -22.66 -6.35
C GLY A 214 -13.34 -22.87 -5.80
N ILE A 215 -12.67 -21.81 -5.31
CA ILE A 215 -11.30 -21.88 -4.78
C ILE A 215 -11.34 -21.91 -3.26
N SER A 216 -10.87 -23.01 -2.67
CA SER A 216 -10.81 -23.19 -1.21
C SER A 216 -9.39 -23.38 -0.67
N ASP A 217 -8.43 -23.75 -1.52
CA ASP A 217 -7.01 -23.80 -1.14
C ASP A 217 -6.36 -22.42 -1.31
N TYR A 218 -6.22 -21.68 -0.22
CA TYR A 218 -5.60 -20.36 -0.25
C TYR A 218 -4.08 -20.37 -0.51
N ASN A 219 -3.41 -21.53 -0.51
CA ASN A 219 -2.04 -21.64 -0.99
C ASN A 219 -1.94 -21.68 -2.52
N SER A 220 -3.04 -21.99 -3.21
CA SER A 220 -3.14 -22.01 -4.67
C SER A 220 -3.28 -20.62 -5.31
N ILE A 221 -3.47 -19.56 -4.51
CA ILE A 221 -3.59 -18.18 -4.98
C ILE A 221 -2.36 -17.33 -4.60
N PHE A 222 -2.01 -16.31 -5.37
CA PHE A 222 -0.97 -15.33 -4.97
C PHE A 222 -1.53 -14.25 -4.01
N TRP A 223 -0.66 -13.65 -3.20
CA TRP A 223 -1.08 -12.79 -2.08
C TRP A 223 -0.39 -11.42 -2.08
N ILE A 224 -1.21 -10.38 -2.02
CA ILE A 224 -0.79 -8.98 -1.84
C ILE A 224 -1.51 -8.43 -0.61
N ALA A 225 -0.89 -8.50 0.57
CA ALA A 225 -1.53 -8.02 1.80
C ALA A 225 -0.93 -6.67 2.23
N HIS A 226 -1.77 -5.69 2.58
CA HIS A 226 -1.27 -4.42 3.13
C HIS A 226 -0.41 -4.69 4.39
N PRO A 227 0.89 -4.31 4.38
CA PRO A 227 1.81 -4.61 5.46
C PRO A 227 1.71 -3.56 6.57
N GLY A 228 0.55 -3.45 7.20
CA GLY A 228 0.31 -2.50 8.30
C GLY A 228 1.32 -2.68 9.45
N GLY A 229 1.75 -3.92 9.67
CA GLY A 229 2.88 -4.29 10.50
C GLY A 229 3.09 -5.81 10.51
N ARG A 230 4.26 -6.26 10.97
CA ARG A 230 4.63 -7.69 11.03
C ARG A 230 3.53 -8.58 11.64
N ALA A 231 2.95 -8.15 12.77
CA ALA A 231 1.96 -8.95 13.49
C ALA A 231 0.69 -9.23 12.68
N ILE A 232 0.27 -8.31 11.80
CA ILE A 232 -0.88 -8.53 10.91
C ILE A 232 -0.57 -9.66 9.94
N LEU A 233 0.61 -9.62 9.31
CA LEU A 233 1.03 -10.64 8.34
C LEU A 233 1.17 -12.01 9.00
N ASP A 234 1.84 -12.07 10.16
CA ASP A 234 2.03 -13.32 10.90
C ASP A 234 0.68 -13.95 11.31
N GLN A 235 -0.28 -13.15 11.77
CA GLN A 235 -1.58 -13.67 12.17
C GLN A 235 -2.47 -14.06 11.00
N VAL A 236 -2.45 -13.31 9.89
CA VAL A 236 -3.16 -13.72 8.67
C VAL A 236 -2.58 -15.04 8.17
N GLU A 237 -1.26 -15.12 7.99
CA GLU A 237 -0.56 -16.34 7.56
C GLU A 237 -0.92 -17.56 8.42
N GLN A 238 -0.89 -17.41 9.75
CA GLN A 238 -1.28 -18.47 10.68
C GLN A 238 -2.76 -18.84 10.57
N LYS A 239 -3.66 -17.84 10.49
CA LYS A 239 -5.11 -18.06 10.52
C LYS A 239 -5.59 -18.89 9.34
N VAL A 240 -5.04 -18.63 8.15
CA VAL A 240 -5.40 -19.31 6.90
C VAL A 240 -4.41 -20.41 6.50
N ASN A 241 -3.48 -20.76 7.40
CA ASN A 241 -2.48 -21.81 7.20
C ASN A 241 -1.71 -21.66 5.88
N LEU A 242 -1.25 -20.44 5.61
CA LEU A 242 -0.43 -20.16 4.43
C LEU A 242 0.98 -20.67 4.63
N LYS A 243 1.58 -21.17 3.56
CA LYS A 243 3.00 -21.45 3.52
C LYS A 243 3.79 -20.12 3.62
N PRO A 244 4.96 -20.09 4.29
CA PRO A 244 5.69 -18.85 4.53
C PRO A 244 6.04 -18.05 3.27
N GLU A 245 6.25 -18.73 2.13
CA GLU A 245 6.55 -18.09 0.85
C GLU A 245 5.41 -17.22 0.31
N LYS A 246 4.15 -17.46 0.71
CA LYS A 246 2.98 -16.72 0.19
C LYS A 246 3.02 -15.24 0.54
N MET A 247 3.63 -14.89 1.67
CA MET A 247 3.76 -13.51 2.13
C MET A 247 5.12 -12.89 1.77
N LYS A 248 5.97 -13.57 0.97
CA LYS A 248 7.34 -13.14 0.71
C LYS A 248 7.41 -11.74 0.09
N ALA A 249 6.72 -11.48 -1.02
CA ALA A 249 6.73 -10.16 -1.66
C ALA A 249 6.21 -9.06 -0.71
N THR A 250 5.18 -9.36 0.07
CA THR A 250 4.64 -8.44 1.08
C THR A 250 5.67 -8.11 2.17
N ARG A 251 6.36 -9.13 2.70
CA ARG A 251 7.40 -8.99 3.73
C ARG A 251 8.63 -8.26 3.19
N ASP A 252 9.00 -8.49 1.93
CA ASP A 252 10.12 -7.82 1.27
C ASP A 252 9.85 -6.32 1.08
N VAL A 253 8.62 -5.93 0.73
CA VAL A 253 8.25 -4.50 0.68
C VAL A 253 8.25 -3.88 2.08
N LEU A 254 7.67 -4.55 3.08
CA LEU A 254 7.72 -4.06 4.47
C LEU A 254 9.18 -3.88 4.94
N SER A 255 10.04 -4.83 4.61
CA SER A 255 11.46 -4.82 4.97
C SER A 255 12.20 -3.65 4.33
N ASN A 256 12.04 -3.42 3.03
CA ASN A 256 12.85 -2.45 2.31
C ASN A 256 12.28 -1.01 2.33
N TYR A 257 10.98 -0.85 2.57
CA TYR A 257 10.31 0.44 2.47
C TYR A 257 9.48 0.82 3.70
N GLY A 258 9.18 -0.13 4.60
CA GLY A 258 8.25 0.11 5.70
C GLY A 258 6.79 0.19 5.25
N ASN A 259 5.93 0.72 6.15
CA ASN A 259 4.51 0.95 5.86
C ASN A 259 4.32 2.34 5.23
N MET A 260 4.20 2.37 3.90
CA MET A 260 3.89 3.54 3.06
C MET A 260 2.37 3.76 2.87
N SER A 261 1.55 3.31 3.82
CA SER A 261 0.09 3.46 3.77
C SER A 261 -0.52 2.87 2.48
N SER A 262 -1.34 3.63 1.76
CA SER A 262 -2.06 3.20 0.56
C SER A 262 -1.16 2.74 -0.59
N ALA A 263 0.09 3.22 -0.67
CA ALA A 263 1.00 2.87 -1.76
C ALA A 263 1.57 1.43 -1.64
N CYS A 264 1.59 0.84 -0.43
CA CYS A 264 2.27 -0.44 -0.19
C CYS A 264 1.81 -1.57 -1.11
N VAL A 265 0.49 -1.72 -1.31
CA VAL A 265 -0.05 -2.85 -2.09
C VAL A 265 0.41 -2.82 -3.55
N PHE A 266 0.65 -1.63 -4.10
CA PHE A 266 1.14 -1.48 -5.47
C PHE A 266 2.67 -1.66 -5.57
N PHE A 267 3.44 -1.33 -4.53
CA PHE A 267 4.85 -1.74 -4.44
C PHE A 267 4.98 -3.27 -4.40
N ILE A 268 4.08 -3.94 -3.68
CA ILE A 268 4.06 -5.42 -3.60
C ILE A 268 3.69 -6.01 -4.96
N MET A 269 2.67 -5.47 -5.62
CA MET A 269 2.25 -5.87 -6.96
C MET A 269 3.40 -5.72 -7.98
N ASP A 270 4.12 -4.59 -7.94
CA ASP A 270 5.26 -4.32 -8.82
C ASP A 270 6.44 -5.26 -8.54
N LEU A 271 6.76 -5.50 -7.27
CA LEU A 271 7.80 -6.46 -6.88
C LEU A 271 7.45 -7.89 -7.32
N MET A 272 6.19 -8.30 -7.13
CA MET A 272 5.71 -9.64 -7.47
C MET A 272 5.82 -9.92 -8.98
N ARG A 273 5.34 -9.00 -9.84
CA ARG A 273 5.43 -9.19 -11.29
C ARG A 273 6.88 -9.22 -11.78
N LYS A 274 7.75 -8.36 -11.21
CA LYS A 274 9.19 -8.29 -11.58
C LYS A 274 9.90 -9.58 -11.19
N ASN A 275 9.71 -10.05 -9.96
CA ASN A 275 10.28 -11.32 -9.50
C ASN A 275 9.77 -12.51 -10.30
N SER A 276 8.50 -12.49 -10.72
CA SER A 276 7.92 -13.56 -11.54
C SER A 276 8.57 -13.62 -12.92
N LEU A 277 8.76 -12.46 -13.55
CA LEU A 277 9.47 -12.32 -14.83
C LEU A 277 10.94 -12.73 -14.72
N GLU A 278 11.68 -12.20 -13.75
CA GLU A 278 13.10 -12.51 -13.53
C GLU A 278 13.37 -14.00 -13.31
N ARG A 279 12.41 -14.71 -12.69
CA ARG A 279 12.50 -16.14 -12.41
C ARG A 279 11.92 -17.02 -13.53
N GLY A 280 11.41 -16.43 -14.62
CA GLY A 280 10.77 -17.18 -15.71
C GLY A 280 9.56 -17.99 -15.27
N LEU A 281 8.75 -17.46 -14.34
CA LEU A 281 7.51 -18.11 -13.91
C LEU A 281 6.45 -17.99 -15.01
N LYS A 282 5.40 -18.83 -14.94
CA LYS A 282 4.36 -18.90 -15.97
C LYS A 282 3.49 -17.64 -16.05
N THR A 283 3.30 -16.95 -14.94
CA THR A 283 2.38 -15.80 -14.83
C THR A 283 2.98 -14.69 -13.97
N THR A 284 2.48 -13.48 -14.12
CA THR A 284 2.82 -12.30 -13.30
C THR A 284 2.54 -12.49 -11.80
N GLY A 285 1.64 -13.41 -11.45
CA GLY A 285 1.22 -13.75 -10.09
C GLY A 285 1.95 -14.97 -9.52
N GLU A 286 3.28 -14.98 -9.59
CA GLU A 286 4.13 -16.06 -9.07
C GLU A 286 3.88 -17.44 -9.72
N GLY A 287 3.43 -17.46 -10.97
CA GLY A 287 3.06 -18.70 -11.69
C GLY A 287 1.69 -19.27 -11.33
N LEU A 288 0.86 -18.52 -10.58
CA LEU A 288 -0.51 -18.86 -10.21
C LEU A 288 -1.51 -17.98 -10.97
N ASP A 289 -2.69 -18.51 -11.26
CA ASP A 289 -3.71 -17.81 -12.06
C ASP A 289 -4.49 -16.78 -11.22
N TRP A 290 -4.88 -17.15 -10.00
CA TRP A 290 -5.73 -16.34 -9.13
C TRP A 290 -4.95 -15.75 -7.96
N GLY A 291 -5.39 -14.59 -7.49
CA GLY A 291 -4.78 -13.93 -6.36
C GLY A 291 -5.71 -12.98 -5.64
N VAL A 292 -5.25 -12.53 -4.47
CA VAL A 292 -5.98 -11.59 -3.63
C VAL A 292 -5.10 -10.41 -3.23
N LEU A 293 -5.68 -9.22 -3.29
CA LEU A 293 -5.13 -8.01 -2.70
C LEU A 293 -6.00 -7.57 -1.53
N PHE A 294 -5.37 -7.36 -0.37
CA PHE A 294 -6.01 -6.86 0.83
C PHE A 294 -5.53 -5.47 1.22
N GLY A 295 -6.48 -4.58 1.51
CA GLY A 295 -6.25 -3.31 2.20
C GLY A 295 -6.80 -3.35 3.63
N PHE A 296 -6.05 -2.88 4.62
CA PHE A 296 -6.49 -2.78 6.01
C PHE A 296 -6.33 -1.35 6.52
N GLY A 297 -7.40 -0.76 7.08
CA GLY A 297 -7.37 0.65 7.49
C GLY A 297 -8.44 1.06 8.53
N PRO A 298 -8.52 2.35 8.88
CA PRO A 298 -9.43 2.87 9.93
C PRO A 298 -10.90 2.53 9.69
N GLY A 299 -11.51 1.79 10.61
CA GLY A 299 -12.90 1.32 10.47
C GLY A 299 -13.31 0.14 11.35
N LEU A 300 -12.45 -0.82 11.69
CA LEU A 300 -11.47 -1.43 10.80
C LEU A 300 -12.15 -1.85 9.50
N THR A 301 -11.63 -1.36 8.38
CA THR A 301 -12.10 -1.70 7.04
C THR A 301 -11.15 -2.69 6.40
N ILE A 302 -11.71 -3.72 5.78
CA ILE A 302 -11.00 -4.70 4.96
C ILE A 302 -11.46 -4.52 3.51
N GLU A 303 -10.55 -4.08 2.65
CA GLU A 303 -10.72 -4.09 1.20
C GLU A 303 -10.21 -5.42 0.66
N THR A 304 -10.99 -6.05 -0.22
CA THR A 304 -10.64 -7.32 -0.87
C THR A 304 -10.78 -7.15 -2.37
N VAL A 305 -9.70 -7.39 -3.11
CA VAL A 305 -9.71 -7.37 -4.58
C VAL A 305 -9.27 -8.73 -5.08
N VAL A 306 -10.11 -9.40 -5.86
CA VAL A 306 -9.75 -10.62 -6.56
C VAL A 306 -9.04 -10.25 -7.85
N LEU A 307 -7.86 -10.82 -8.03
CA LEU A 307 -7.00 -10.59 -9.18
C LEU A 307 -6.85 -11.87 -10.00
N ARG A 308 -6.77 -11.71 -11.32
CA ARG A 308 -6.27 -12.75 -12.22
C ARG A 308 -4.93 -12.29 -12.79
N SER A 309 -3.93 -13.17 -12.75
CA SER A 309 -2.61 -12.90 -13.34
C SER A 309 -2.64 -13.04 -14.86
N VAL A 310 -1.57 -12.63 -15.50
CA VAL A 310 -1.37 -12.71 -16.94
C VAL A 310 -0.18 -13.61 -17.22
N ALA A 311 -0.24 -14.39 -18.29
CA ALA A 311 0.89 -15.21 -18.75
C ALA A 311 2.08 -14.32 -19.15
N ILE A 312 3.29 -14.74 -18.78
CA ILE A 312 4.55 -14.05 -19.13
C ILE A 312 5.01 -14.47 -20.53
#